data_AF-A0A382ACY8-F1
#
_entry.id   AF-A0A382ACY8-F1
#
_cell.length_a   1.000
_cell.length_b   1.000
_cell.length_c   1.000
_cell.angle_alpha   90.00
_cell.angle_beta   90.00
_cell.angle_gamma   90.00
#
_symmetry.space_group_name_H-M   'P 1'
#
loop_
_entity.id
_entity.type
_entity.pdbx_description
1 polymer ?
#
loop_
_entity_poly.entity_id
_entity_poly.type
_entity_poly.pdbx_seq_one_letter_code
_entity_poly.pdbx_strand_id
1 'polypeptide(L)'
;MIENFVKIYDNVIDEESCKGLIEKFEELQNKHEIVNIEDKEDRISFNQIVLTKSEEWKTVNDGMMKLFQAYIEQYKKECNISIKMWPEKYGYETIRMKRYLANDYDRFDYHVDVRDYETARRFLAFFIYLNDVEEGGETEFLFGRVQPKMGRLIMFPPMWPWFHAGRKPVSGTKYFIHSYCHYV
;
A
#
# COMPACT_ATOMS: atom_id res chain seq x y z
N MET A 1 15.77 20.59 8.70
CA MET A 1 15.68 19.23 8.14
C MET A 1 14.66 19.30 7.00
N ILE A 2 14.98 18.80 5.81
CA ILE A 2 14.05 18.82 4.67
C ILE A 2 12.96 17.77 4.94
N GLU A 3 11.68 18.13 4.82
CA GLU A 3 10.58 17.17 4.94
C GLU A 3 10.63 16.17 3.78
N ASN A 4 10.57 14.87 4.09
CA ASN A 4 10.56 13.80 3.10
C ASN A 4 9.14 13.37 2.70
N PHE A 5 8.08 13.97 3.26
CA PHE A 5 6.67 13.63 2.99
C PHE A 5 6.29 12.15 3.19
N VAL A 6 7.13 11.36 3.87
CA VAL A 6 6.77 10.00 4.29
C VAL A 6 6.19 10.08 5.70
N LYS A 7 4.94 9.68 5.86
CA LYS A 7 4.27 9.61 7.17
C LYS A 7 3.90 8.18 7.49
N ILE A 8 4.04 7.85 8.78
CA ILE A 8 3.76 6.53 9.33
C ILE A 8 2.79 6.73 10.50
N TYR A 9 1.69 6.00 10.49
CA TYR A 9 0.69 6.02 11.57
C TYR A 9 0.50 4.59 12.07
N ASP A 10 0.70 4.36 13.36
CA ASP A 10 0.52 3.04 13.97
C ASP A 10 -0.91 2.89 14.52
N ASN A 11 -1.39 1.64 14.59
CA ASN A 11 -2.68 1.26 15.18
C ASN A 11 -3.88 1.96 14.51
N VAL A 12 -3.85 2.14 13.18
CA VAL A 12 -4.94 2.79 12.45
C VAL A 12 -6.15 1.88 12.28
N ILE A 13 -5.93 0.57 12.36
CA ILE A 13 -6.92 -0.51 12.35
C ILE A 13 -6.54 -1.44 13.51
N ASP A 14 -7.53 -1.92 14.24
CA ASP A 14 -7.33 -2.84 15.36
C ASP A 14 -6.94 -4.26 14.89
N GLU A 15 -6.45 -5.06 15.84
CA GLU A 15 -5.97 -6.42 15.58
C GLU A 15 -7.06 -7.36 15.06
N GLU A 16 -8.30 -7.25 15.59
CA GLU A 16 -9.42 -8.10 15.17
C GLU A 16 -9.79 -7.80 13.72
N SER A 17 -9.90 -6.53 13.36
CA SER A 17 -10.13 -6.08 11.98
C SER A 17 -9.02 -6.53 11.04
N CYS A 18 -7.74 -6.45 11.45
CA CYS A 18 -6.61 -6.91 10.64
C CYS A 18 -6.70 -8.42 10.36
N LYS A 19 -6.96 -9.23 11.40
CA LYS A 19 -7.12 -10.69 11.28
C LYS A 19 -8.31 -11.05 10.40
N GLY A 20 -9.46 -10.41 10.60
CA GLY A 20 -10.66 -10.66 9.79
C GLY A 20 -10.46 -10.33 8.30
N LEU A 21 -9.67 -9.30 7.97
CA LEU A 21 -9.30 -9.00 6.58
C LEU A 21 -8.42 -10.11 5.96
N ILE A 22 -7.45 -10.63 6.71
CA ILE A 22 -6.58 -11.72 6.26
C ILE A 22 -7.39 -13.00 6.07
N GLU A 23 -8.24 -13.37 7.04
CA GLU A 23 -9.11 -14.55 6.93
C GLU A 23 -10.00 -14.46 5.70
N LYS A 24 -10.68 -13.33 5.49
CA LYS A 24 -11.52 -13.10 4.32
C LYS A 24 -10.74 -13.16 2.99
N PHE A 25 -9.50 -12.69 2.98
CA PHE A 25 -8.61 -12.80 1.82
C PHE A 25 -8.28 -14.26 1.50
N GLU A 26 -7.96 -15.06 2.53
CA GLU A 26 -7.63 -16.47 2.39
C GLU A 26 -8.84 -17.35 2.06
N GLU A 27 -10.06 -16.99 2.46
CA GLU A 27 -11.28 -17.72 2.08
C GLU A 27 -11.61 -17.55 0.58
N LEU A 28 -11.28 -16.41 -0.01
CA LEU A 28 -11.63 -16.03 -1.38
C LEU A 28 -10.49 -16.30 -2.38
N GLN A 29 -9.79 -17.44 -2.25
CA GLN A 29 -8.64 -17.79 -3.11
C GLN A 29 -8.97 -17.80 -4.60
N ASN A 30 -10.19 -18.18 -4.97
CA ASN A 30 -10.68 -18.17 -6.35
C ASN A 30 -10.81 -16.76 -6.96
N LYS A 31 -10.64 -15.70 -6.16
CA LYS A 31 -10.63 -14.29 -6.60
C LYS A 31 -9.22 -13.70 -6.66
N HIS A 32 -8.19 -14.47 -6.33
CA HIS A 32 -6.81 -13.98 -6.34
C HIS A 32 -6.34 -13.79 -7.79
N GLU A 33 -5.75 -12.63 -8.04
CA GLU A 33 -4.95 -12.36 -9.22
C GLU A 33 -3.49 -12.60 -8.85
N ILE A 34 -2.79 -13.40 -9.65
CA ILE A 34 -1.35 -13.62 -9.50
C ILE A 34 -0.65 -12.57 -10.37
N VAL A 35 0.15 -11.71 -9.75
CA VAL A 35 1.07 -10.81 -10.44
C VAL A 35 2.44 -11.44 -10.38
N ASN A 36 3.00 -11.79 -11.54
CA ASN A 36 4.36 -12.28 -11.65
C ASN A 36 4.98 -11.70 -12.93
N ILE A 37 5.87 -10.73 -12.75
CA ILE A 37 6.63 -10.08 -13.81
C ILE A 37 8.11 -10.25 -13.45
N GLU A 38 8.85 -10.88 -14.34
CA GLU A 38 10.29 -11.09 -14.23
C GLU A 38 10.94 -10.55 -15.49
N ASP A 39 11.77 -9.51 -15.34
CA ASP A 39 12.53 -8.91 -16.45
C ASP A 39 14.00 -8.79 -16.04
N LYS A 40 14.82 -9.72 -16.53
CA LYS A 40 16.29 -9.86 -16.37
C LYS A 40 16.84 -9.68 -14.95
N GLU A 41 16.74 -8.47 -14.39
CA GLU A 41 17.26 -8.06 -13.09
C GLU A 41 16.16 -7.64 -12.10
N ASP A 42 14.93 -7.36 -12.57
CA ASP A 42 13.81 -6.90 -11.75
C ASP A 42 12.72 -7.98 -11.60
N ARG A 43 12.12 -8.00 -10.40
CA ARG A 43 11.01 -8.89 -10.09
C ARG A 43 9.85 -8.18 -9.38
N ILE A 44 8.65 -8.53 -9.84
CA ILE A 44 7.38 -8.19 -9.22
C ILE A 44 6.58 -9.47 -9.06
N SER A 45 6.43 -9.97 -7.84
CA SER A 45 5.69 -11.21 -7.56
C SER A 45 4.87 -11.09 -6.29
N PHE A 46 3.55 -11.27 -6.41
CA PHE A 46 2.59 -11.31 -5.30
C PHE A 46 1.21 -11.78 -5.77
N ASN A 47 0.35 -12.15 -4.82
CA ASN A 47 -1.08 -12.30 -5.05
C ASN A 47 -1.84 -11.05 -4.64
N GLN A 48 -2.94 -10.73 -5.32
CA GLN A 48 -3.81 -9.63 -4.94
C GLN A 48 -5.29 -9.93 -5.15
N ILE A 49 -6.15 -9.16 -4.47
CA ILE A 49 -7.58 -9.05 -4.78
C ILE A 49 -7.88 -7.56 -5.03
N VAL A 50 -8.65 -7.27 -6.07
CA VAL A 50 -9.25 -5.94 -6.30
C VAL A 50 -10.63 -5.93 -5.66
N LEU A 51 -10.82 -5.15 -4.58
CA LEU A 51 -12.02 -5.24 -3.74
C LEU A 51 -13.30 -4.94 -4.53
N THR A 52 -13.27 -4.01 -5.48
CA THR A 52 -14.44 -3.64 -6.27
C THR A 52 -14.89 -4.71 -7.28
N LYS A 53 -14.13 -5.80 -7.47
CA LYS A 53 -14.52 -6.91 -8.35
C LYS A 53 -15.42 -7.96 -7.66
N SER A 54 -15.74 -7.77 -6.37
CA SER A 54 -16.45 -8.75 -5.57
C SER A 54 -17.33 -8.04 -4.53
N GLU A 55 -18.64 -8.31 -4.57
CA GLU A 55 -19.63 -7.70 -3.67
C GLU A 55 -19.35 -8.02 -2.19
N GLU A 56 -18.71 -9.15 -1.93
CA GLU A 56 -18.27 -9.60 -0.61
C GLU A 56 -17.33 -8.58 0.07
N TRP A 57 -16.64 -7.73 -0.71
CA TRP A 57 -15.73 -6.70 -0.22
C TRP A 57 -16.34 -5.30 -0.12
N LYS A 58 -17.62 -5.11 -0.48
CA LYS A 58 -18.23 -3.78 -0.53
C LYS A 58 -18.16 -3.03 0.80
N THR A 59 -18.54 -3.67 1.90
CA THR A 59 -18.48 -3.06 3.24
C THR A 59 -17.05 -2.70 3.65
N VAL A 60 -16.09 -3.59 3.33
CA VAL A 60 -14.66 -3.33 3.60
C VAL A 60 -14.18 -2.15 2.77
N ASN A 61 -14.51 -2.11 1.47
CA ASN A 61 -14.13 -1.02 0.57
C ASN A 61 -14.63 0.33 1.11
N ASP A 62 -15.90 0.40 1.52
CA ASP A 62 -16.50 1.64 2.03
C ASP A 62 -15.87 2.08 3.36
N GLY A 63 -15.62 1.13 4.28
CA GLY A 63 -14.95 1.40 5.55
C GLY A 63 -13.51 1.89 5.37
N MET A 64 -12.75 1.19 4.53
CA MET A 64 -11.36 1.55 4.22
C MET A 64 -11.26 2.89 3.52
N MET A 65 -12.19 3.21 2.61
CA MET A 65 -12.22 4.51 1.94
C MET A 65 -12.42 5.66 2.93
N LYS A 66 -13.34 5.51 3.90
CA LYS A 66 -13.54 6.51 4.97
C LYS A 66 -12.30 6.66 5.84
N LEU A 67 -11.66 5.55 6.20
CA LEU A 67 -10.43 5.56 7.00
C LEU A 67 -9.30 6.28 6.26
N PHE A 68 -9.06 5.94 4.99
CA PHE A 68 -8.03 6.59 4.19
C PHE A 68 -8.28 8.08 4.03
N GLN A 69 -9.53 8.50 3.79
CA GLN A 69 -9.90 9.93 3.73
C GLN A 69 -9.56 10.67 5.02
N ALA A 70 -9.85 10.08 6.19
CA ALA A 70 -9.53 10.69 7.48
C ALA A 70 -8.01 10.88 7.66
N TYR A 71 -7.20 9.86 7.32
CA TYR A 71 -5.75 9.96 7.43
C TYR A 71 -5.11 10.84 6.36
N ILE A 72 -5.71 11.00 5.18
CA ILE A 72 -5.26 11.95 4.16
C ILE A 72 -5.40 13.39 4.68
N GLU A 73 -6.50 13.70 5.37
CA GLU A 73 -6.65 15.03 5.99
C GLU A 73 -5.63 15.25 7.12
N GLN A 74 -5.32 14.21 7.91
CA GLN A 74 -4.24 14.27 8.89
C GLN A 74 -2.87 14.49 8.22
N TYR A 75 -2.56 13.73 7.17
CA TYR A 75 -1.33 13.84 6.38
C TYR A 75 -1.16 15.26 5.82
N LYS A 76 -2.23 15.84 5.24
CA LYS A 76 -2.23 17.21 4.73
C LYS A 76 -1.88 18.22 5.82
N LYS A 77 -2.42 18.03 7.02
CA LYS A 77 -2.16 18.91 8.17
C LYS A 77 -0.72 18.79 8.67
N GLU A 78 -0.20 17.57 8.79
CA GLU A 78 1.16 17.30 9.31
C GLU A 78 2.28 17.65 8.33
N CYS A 79 2.01 17.60 7.02
CA CYS A 79 2.94 18.00 5.96
C CYS A 79 2.78 19.47 5.56
N ASN A 80 1.98 20.26 6.30
CA ASN A 80 1.67 21.66 6.01
C ASN A 80 1.25 21.89 4.54
N ILE A 81 0.47 20.98 3.98
CA ILE A 81 0.05 21.00 2.59
C ILE A 81 -0.88 22.20 2.38
N SER A 82 -0.41 23.17 1.60
CA SER A 82 -1.22 24.32 1.21
C SER A 82 -2.26 23.93 0.15
N ILE A 83 -3.33 24.72 0.04
CA ILE A 83 -4.36 24.55 -0.99
C ILE A 83 -3.80 24.56 -2.42
N LYS A 84 -2.65 25.21 -2.65
CA LYS A 84 -1.99 25.26 -3.97
C LYS A 84 -1.10 24.04 -4.24
N MET A 85 -0.81 23.22 -3.24
CA MET A 85 -0.02 21.99 -3.38
C MET A 85 -0.90 20.76 -3.64
N TRP A 86 -2.19 20.85 -3.31
CA TRP A 86 -3.15 19.75 -3.44
C TRP A 86 -4.16 20.04 -4.54
N PRO A 87 -4.56 19.05 -5.37
CA PRO A 87 -5.58 19.27 -6.38
C PRO A 87 -6.95 19.58 -5.77
N GLU A 88 -7.68 20.53 -6.36
CA GLU A 88 -9.04 20.89 -5.94
C GLU A 88 -10.02 19.72 -6.08
N LYS A 89 -9.81 18.87 -7.09
CA LYS A 89 -10.56 17.65 -7.35
C LYS A 89 -9.59 16.50 -7.55
N TYR A 90 -9.86 15.37 -6.91
CA TYR A 90 -9.10 14.15 -7.09
C TYR A 90 -9.99 12.94 -6.80
N GLY A 91 -9.55 11.79 -7.30
CA GLY A 91 -10.18 10.50 -7.12
C GLY A 91 -9.26 9.53 -6.40
N TYR A 92 -9.76 8.30 -6.26
CA TYR A 92 -9.05 7.20 -5.64
C TYR A 92 -9.01 6.02 -6.60
N GLU A 93 -7.86 5.37 -6.70
CA GLU A 93 -7.80 4.07 -7.35
C GLU A 93 -8.59 3.03 -6.55
N THR A 94 -9.00 1.96 -7.24
CA THR A 94 -9.65 0.82 -6.58
C THR A 94 -8.75 0.27 -5.48
N ILE A 95 -9.34 -0.01 -4.32
CA ILE A 95 -8.62 -0.60 -3.20
C ILE A 95 -8.24 -2.03 -3.57
N ARG A 96 -7.00 -2.39 -3.24
CA ARG A 96 -6.45 -3.72 -3.45
C ARG A 96 -5.84 -4.24 -2.17
N MET A 97 -6.01 -5.53 -1.91
CA MET A 97 -5.29 -6.23 -0.87
C MET A 97 -4.25 -7.14 -1.52
N LYS A 98 -3.04 -7.17 -0.96
CA LYS A 98 -1.89 -7.92 -1.50
C LYS A 98 -1.33 -8.88 -0.46
N ARG A 99 -0.81 -10.01 -0.96
CA ARG A 99 -0.11 -11.05 -0.19
C ARG A 99 1.24 -11.38 -0.83
N TYR A 100 2.29 -11.39 -0.02
CA TYR A 100 3.62 -11.85 -0.38
C TYR A 100 3.96 -13.03 0.52
N LEU A 101 4.21 -14.20 -0.05
CA LEU A 101 4.62 -15.38 0.70
C LEU A 101 6.09 -15.26 1.13
N ALA A 102 6.45 -15.91 2.24
CA ALA A 102 7.84 -16.08 2.65
C ALA A 102 8.55 -17.16 1.81
N ASN A 103 8.63 -16.94 0.50
CA ASN A 103 9.31 -17.79 -0.49
C ASN A 103 10.49 -17.02 -1.10
N ASP A 104 11.24 -17.61 -2.03
CA ASP A 104 12.46 -16.98 -2.57
C ASP A 104 12.24 -15.84 -3.57
N TYR A 105 10.99 -15.44 -3.78
CA TYR A 105 10.63 -14.89 -5.06
C TYR A 105 9.54 -13.80 -4.98
N ASP A 106 8.64 -13.85 -4.01
CA ASP A 106 7.65 -12.80 -3.76
C ASP A 106 8.33 -11.55 -3.19
N ARG A 107 8.36 -10.52 -4.03
CA ARG A 107 8.90 -9.19 -3.73
C ARG A 107 8.46 -8.22 -4.81
N PHE A 108 8.65 -6.94 -4.55
CA PHE A 108 8.62 -5.92 -5.57
C PHE A 108 9.95 -5.17 -5.49
N ASP A 109 10.82 -5.44 -6.45
CA ASP A 109 12.12 -4.77 -6.54
C ASP A 109 11.95 -3.25 -6.74
N TYR A 110 13.05 -2.51 -6.64
CA TYR A 110 13.00 -1.06 -6.53
C TYR A 110 12.27 -0.41 -7.71
N HIS A 111 11.32 0.46 -7.40
CA HIS A 111 10.47 1.12 -8.38
C HIS A 111 9.94 2.45 -7.85
N VAL A 112 9.21 3.13 -8.72
CA VAL A 112 8.30 4.24 -8.38
C VAL A 112 6.92 3.87 -8.89
N ASP A 113 5.88 4.39 -8.26
CA ASP A 113 4.49 4.09 -8.61
C ASP A 113 3.99 4.93 -9.80
N VAL A 114 4.75 5.95 -10.22
CA VAL A 114 4.53 6.78 -11.42
C VAL A 114 5.70 6.60 -12.38
N ARG A 115 5.45 5.95 -13.54
CA ARG A 115 6.49 5.60 -14.52
C ARG A 115 6.19 6.03 -15.95
N ASP A 116 4.92 6.18 -16.28
CA ASP A 116 4.42 6.41 -17.63
C ASP A 116 3.16 7.29 -17.59
N TYR A 117 2.62 7.60 -18.76
CA TYR A 117 1.43 8.45 -18.87
C TYR A 117 0.20 7.86 -18.15
N GLU A 118 0.04 6.53 -18.15
CA GLU A 118 -1.10 5.87 -17.52
C GLU A 118 -1.07 6.01 -15.99
N THR A 119 0.13 5.89 -15.41
CA THR A 119 0.36 6.02 -13.96
C THR A 119 0.58 7.46 -13.50
N ALA A 120 0.90 8.39 -14.42
CA ALA A 120 1.18 9.82 -14.14
C ALA A 120 0.07 10.58 -13.42
N ARG A 121 -1.16 10.05 -13.42
CA ARG A 121 -2.26 10.64 -12.66
C ARG A 121 -2.12 10.48 -11.15
N ARG A 122 -1.30 9.55 -10.63
CA ARG A 122 -1.15 9.32 -9.18
C ARG A 122 -0.35 10.43 -8.53
N PHE A 123 -0.75 10.83 -7.32
CA PHE A 123 0.01 11.83 -6.54
C PHE A 123 0.15 11.52 -5.04
N LEU A 124 -0.55 10.52 -4.52
CA LEU A 124 -0.33 9.99 -3.17
C LEU A 124 -0.52 8.47 -3.17
N ALA A 125 0.45 7.74 -2.62
CA ALA A 125 0.35 6.31 -2.33
C ALA A 125 0.11 6.10 -0.83
N PHE A 126 -0.72 5.12 -0.50
CA PHE A 126 -0.96 4.77 0.89
C PHE A 126 -1.38 3.31 1.07
N PHE A 127 -0.89 2.69 2.14
CA PHE A 127 -1.21 1.30 2.45
C PHE A 127 -1.08 0.98 3.94
N ILE A 128 -1.79 -0.04 4.39
CA ILE A 128 -1.78 -0.51 5.78
C ILE A 128 -1.31 -1.95 5.80
N TYR A 129 -0.27 -2.23 6.58
CA TYR A 129 0.13 -3.60 6.89
C TYR A 129 -0.90 -4.25 7.81
N LEU A 130 -1.29 -5.47 7.49
CA LEU A 130 -2.33 -6.21 8.20
C LEU A 130 -1.76 -7.24 9.19
N ASN A 131 -0.45 -7.43 9.20
CA ASN A 131 0.24 -8.28 10.16
C ASN A 131 1.68 -7.81 10.38
N ASP A 132 2.27 -8.27 11.48
CA ASP A 132 3.70 -8.12 11.74
C ASP A 132 4.51 -9.10 10.89
N VAL A 133 5.69 -8.66 10.45
CA VAL A 133 6.73 -9.50 9.87
C VAL A 133 8.04 -9.13 10.55
N GLU A 134 8.52 -10.02 11.42
CA GLU A 134 9.73 -9.79 12.24
C GLU A 134 11.03 -9.75 11.44
N GLU A 135 11.13 -10.52 10.36
CA GLU A 135 12.30 -10.54 9.48
C GLU A 135 11.90 -10.35 8.01
N GLY A 136 12.52 -9.37 7.36
CA GLY A 136 12.23 -9.02 5.97
C GLY A 136 10.89 -8.31 5.79
N GLY A 137 10.44 -8.20 4.54
CA GLY A 137 9.10 -7.69 4.23
C GLY A 137 9.00 -6.16 4.20
N GLU A 138 10.07 -5.44 4.53
CA GLU A 138 10.10 -3.99 4.65
C GLU A 138 9.64 -3.28 3.38
N THR A 139 9.04 -2.10 3.57
CA THR A 139 9.08 -1.08 2.52
C THR A 139 10.38 -0.29 2.69
N GLU A 140 11.28 -0.44 1.73
CA GLU A 140 12.62 0.13 1.75
C GLU A 140 12.68 1.34 0.80
N PHE A 141 12.93 2.51 1.35
CA PHE A 141 13.29 3.73 0.63
C PHE A 141 14.82 3.93 0.68
N LEU A 142 15.37 4.75 -0.23
CA LEU A 142 16.81 5.07 -0.21
C LEU A 142 17.30 5.73 1.09
N PHE A 143 16.40 6.33 1.87
CA PHE A 143 16.71 7.05 3.10
C PHE A 143 16.21 6.33 4.37
N GLY A 144 15.66 5.11 4.26
CA GLY A 144 15.19 4.38 5.43
C GLY A 144 14.25 3.23 5.10
N ARG A 145 14.01 2.37 6.09
CA ARG A 145 13.14 1.20 5.99
C ARG A 145 11.98 1.32 6.96
N VAL A 146 10.82 0.85 6.53
CA VAL A 146 9.65 0.72 7.39
C VAL A 146 9.29 -0.76 7.52
N GLN A 147 9.37 -1.26 8.75
CA GLN A 147 9.02 -2.64 9.07
C GLN A 147 7.50 -2.86 8.99
N PRO A 148 7.05 -4.01 8.46
CA PRO A 148 5.65 -4.40 8.53
C PRO A 148 5.23 -4.58 9.97
N LYS A 149 4.28 -3.75 10.39
CA LYS A 149 3.69 -3.79 11.72
C LYS A 149 2.17 -3.78 11.57
N MET A 150 1.47 -4.66 12.26
CA MET A 150 0.01 -4.73 12.17
C MET A 150 -0.64 -3.37 12.45
N GLY A 151 -1.58 -2.98 11.59
CA GLY A 151 -2.29 -1.71 11.71
C GLY A 151 -1.43 -0.47 11.41
N ARG A 152 -0.21 -0.62 10.89
CA ARG A 152 0.63 0.50 10.46
C ARG A 152 0.26 0.96 9.06
N LEU A 153 -0.18 2.21 8.96
CA LEU A 153 -0.38 2.95 7.72
C LEU A 153 0.91 3.67 7.32
N ILE A 154 1.23 3.64 6.02
CA ILE A 154 2.28 4.45 5.40
C ILE A 154 1.63 5.30 4.31
N MET A 155 2.01 6.58 4.25
CA MET A 155 1.60 7.52 3.19
C MET A 155 2.83 8.25 2.63
N PHE A 156 2.94 8.33 1.31
CA PHE A 156 4.05 9.00 0.63
C PHE A 156 3.70 9.37 -0.82
N PRO A 157 4.32 10.40 -1.41
CA PRO A 157 4.15 10.71 -2.82
C PRO A 157 4.77 9.63 -3.74
N PRO A 158 4.12 9.26 -4.86
CA PRO A 158 4.49 8.09 -5.67
C PRO A 158 5.56 8.36 -6.76
N MET A 159 6.24 9.50 -6.71
CA MET A 159 7.15 9.98 -7.76
C MET A 159 8.61 9.60 -7.48
N TRP A 160 9.51 9.88 -8.44
CA TRP A 160 10.93 9.50 -8.41
C TRP A 160 11.72 9.80 -7.11
N PRO A 161 11.43 10.85 -6.30
CA PRO A 161 12.14 11.05 -5.03
C PRO A 161 11.86 9.96 -3.98
N TRP A 162 10.77 9.20 -4.13
CA TRP A 162 10.35 8.10 -3.27
C TRP A 162 10.57 6.74 -3.93
N PHE A 163 11.72 6.58 -4.59
CA PHE A 163 12.17 5.28 -5.10
C PHE A 163 12.25 4.27 -3.95
N HIS A 164 11.49 3.17 -4.09
CA HIS A 164 11.28 2.24 -3.00
C HIS A 164 11.10 0.79 -3.47
N ALA A 165 11.28 -0.17 -2.57
CA ALA A 165 11.09 -1.59 -2.82
C ALA A 165 10.20 -2.21 -1.74
N GLY A 166 9.39 -3.20 -2.13
CA GLY A 166 8.72 -4.11 -1.21
C GLY A 166 9.57 -5.36 -1.03
N ARG A 167 10.36 -5.41 0.04
CA ARG A 167 11.30 -6.51 0.29
C ARG A 167 10.56 -7.83 0.53
N LYS A 168 11.24 -8.93 0.18
CA LYS A 168 10.80 -10.29 0.44
C LYS A 168 10.60 -10.47 1.95
N PRO A 169 9.45 -10.99 2.41
CA PRO A 169 9.30 -11.35 3.81
C PRO A 169 10.01 -12.69 4.10
N VAL A 170 10.56 -12.83 5.31
CA VAL A 170 11.35 -14.01 5.72
C VAL A 170 10.67 -14.75 6.87
N SER A 171 10.24 -14.05 7.91
CA SER A 171 9.67 -14.69 9.10
C SER A 171 8.19 -15.11 8.96
N GLY A 172 7.53 -14.78 7.85
CA GLY A 172 6.11 -15.12 7.62
C GLY A 172 5.51 -14.39 6.42
N THR A 173 4.28 -14.73 6.06
CA THR A 173 3.57 -14.08 4.95
C THR A 173 3.29 -12.61 5.28
N LYS A 174 3.42 -11.71 4.30
CA LYS A 174 3.10 -10.29 4.43
C LYS A 174 1.77 -9.95 3.75
N TYR A 175 0.88 -9.30 4.48
CA TYR A 175 -0.38 -8.78 3.96
C TYR A 175 -0.47 -7.26 4.10
N PHE A 176 -1.01 -6.60 3.09
CA PHE A 176 -1.39 -5.19 3.20
C PHE A 176 -2.55 -4.83 2.28
N ILE A 177 -3.25 -3.75 2.65
CA ILE A 177 -4.34 -3.16 1.86
C ILE A 177 -3.94 -1.74 1.43
N HIS A 178 -4.15 -1.40 0.16
CA HIS A 178 -3.63 -0.15 -0.41
C HIS A 178 -4.55 0.49 -1.44
N SER A 179 -4.30 1.77 -1.70
CA SER A 179 -4.84 2.53 -2.83
C SER A 179 -3.93 3.73 -3.14
N TYR A 180 -4.34 4.55 -4.10
CA TYR A 180 -3.68 5.78 -4.53
C TYR A 180 -4.70 6.89 -4.67
N CYS A 181 -4.30 8.13 -4.38
CA CYS A 181 -5.00 9.30 -4.91
C CYS A 181 -4.51 9.61 -6.32
N HIS A 182 -5.42 10.04 -7.20
CA HIS A 182 -5.07 10.47 -8.55
C HIS A 182 -5.85 11.70 -9.02
N TYR A 183 -5.27 12.44 -9.96
CA TYR A 183 -5.93 13.54 -10.67
C TYR A 183 -7.13 13.02 -11.47
N VAL A 184 -8.19 13.84 -11.56
CA VAL A 184 -9.44 13.56 -12.29
C VAL A 184 -9.71 14.60 -13.36
#